data_AF-A0A8D8AMK0-F1
#
_entry.id   AF-A0A8D8AMK0-F1
#
_cell.length_a   1.000
_cell.length_b   1.000
_cell.length_c   1.000
_cell.angle_alpha   90.00
_cell.angle_beta   90.00
_cell.angle_gamma   90.00
#
_symmetry.space_group_name_H-M   'P 1'
#
loop_
_entity.id
_entity.type
_entity.pdbx_description
1 polymer ?
#
loop_
_entity_poly.entity_id
_entity_poly.type
_entity_poly.pdbx_seq_one_letter_code
_entity_poly.pdbx_strand_id
1 'polypeptide(L)'
;MEVVPPNDIELRNIIDKLAEFVARNGPEFESMTKTKQKGNAKFAFLYGGEYYNYYQYKVATKQQALMKQQGGGMNPFNQQQQQNQQSQNSNQMPQIWSNPPPGPQVAPQQPPPQPAINAQIAAQIEAITTQQNALREQIRQSDINLQAQHGVLLQQQQVQIDEAVTRAQNDALVKQSDEHKISLSDFDAILQPIIDSCTKDSISNGKGWILQHCTDSGKCQIISQYLLRK
;
A
#
# COMPACT_ATOMS: atom_id res chain seq x y z
N MET A 1 -29.52 -8.26 5.17
CA MET A 1 -29.27 -9.17 6.31
C MET A 1 -28.96 -8.30 7.50
N GLU A 2 -29.74 -8.43 8.56
CA GLU A 2 -29.66 -7.58 9.74
C GLU A 2 -28.42 -7.96 10.58
N VAL A 3 -27.52 -7.02 10.78
CA VAL A 3 -26.29 -7.26 11.54
C VAL A 3 -26.61 -6.99 13.00
N VAL A 4 -26.99 -8.03 13.74
CA VAL A 4 -27.32 -7.91 15.17
C VAL A 4 -26.03 -7.83 15.97
N PRO A 5 -25.72 -6.69 16.63
CA PRO A 5 -24.59 -6.62 17.53
C PRO A 5 -24.86 -7.50 18.76
N PRO A 6 -23.84 -8.22 19.29
CA PRO A 6 -24.01 -8.93 20.56
C PRO A 6 -24.43 -7.96 21.67
N ASN A 7 -25.45 -8.31 22.44
CA ASN A 7 -25.86 -7.57 23.64
C ASN A 7 -24.78 -7.62 24.74
N ASP A 8 -23.95 -8.67 24.72
CA ASP A 8 -22.80 -8.82 25.59
C ASP A 8 -21.65 -7.91 25.12
N ILE A 9 -21.35 -6.90 25.95
CA ILE A 9 -20.30 -5.92 25.71
C ILE A 9 -18.92 -6.61 25.64
N GLU A 10 -18.68 -7.66 26.42
CA GLU A 10 -17.41 -8.38 26.43
C GLU A 10 -17.22 -9.14 25.11
N LEU A 11 -18.25 -9.86 24.66
CA LEU A 11 -18.24 -10.57 23.38
C LEU A 11 -18.07 -9.62 22.19
N ARG A 12 -18.77 -8.47 22.21
CA ARG A 12 -18.60 -7.43 21.18
C ARG A 12 -17.18 -6.89 21.14
N ASN A 13 -16.57 -6.63 22.29
CA ASN A 13 -15.19 -6.16 22.38
C ASN A 13 -14.18 -7.20 21.86
N ILE A 14 -14.42 -8.50 22.13
CA ILE A 14 -13.59 -9.59 21.62
C ILE A 14 -13.69 -9.67 20.10
N ILE A 15 -14.91 -9.60 19.54
CA ILE A 15 -15.15 -9.61 18.11
C ILE A 15 -14.49 -8.39 17.44
N ASP A 16 -14.65 -7.20 18.01
CA ASP A 16 -14.08 -5.96 17.45
C ASP A 16 -12.55 -5.98 17.46
N LYS A 17 -11.92 -6.43 18.56
CA LYS A 17 -10.46 -6.57 18.65
C LYS A 17 -9.93 -7.60 17.67
N LEU A 18 -10.60 -8.75 17.54
CA LEU A 18 -10.18 -9.77 16.60
C LEU A 18 -10.37 -9.30 15.16
N ALA A 19 -11.46 -8.61 14.85
CA ALA A 19 -11.72 -8.08 13.52
C ALA A 19 -10.67 -7.03 13.10
N GLU A 20 -10.26 -6.16 14.02
CA GLU A 20 -9.18 -5.20 13.79
C GLU A 20 -7.83 -5.89 13.58
N PHE A 21 -7.54 -6.91 14.38
CA PHE A 21 -6.31 -7.68 14.27
C PHE A 21 -6.22 -8.44 12.93
N VAL A 22 -7.31 -9.08 12.51
CA VAL A 22 -7.38 -9.81 11.23
C VAL A 22 -7.36 -8.84 10.04
N ALA A 23 -8.07 -7.70 10.12
CA ALA A 23 -8.05 -6.69 9.06
C ALA A 23 -6.64 -6.10 8.82
N ARG A 24 -5.79 -6.06 9.85
CA ARG A 24 -4.42 -5.54 9.77
C ARG A 24 -3.40 -6.58 9.31
N ASN A 25 -3.52 -7.82 9.80
CA ASN A 25 -2.50 -8.85 9.61
C ASN A 25 -2.85 -9.91 8.55
N GLY A 26 -4.08 -9.91 8.04
CA GLY A 26 -4.54 -10.82 7.01
C GLY A 26 -5.36 -12.02 7.53
N PRO A 27 -6.05 -12.73 6.61
CA PRO A 27 -6.93 -13.86 6.94
C PRO A 27 -6.19 -15.09 7.52
N GLU A 28 -4.87 -15.18 7.35
CA GLU A 28 -4.04 -16.23 7.93
C GLU A 28 -4.11 -16.21 9.46
N PHE A 29 -4.21 -15.01 10.05
CA PHE A 29 -4.36 -14.84 11.49
C PHE A 29 -5.75 -15.25 12.00
N GLU A 30 -6.79 -15.16 11.18
CA GLU A 30 -8.09 -15.74 11.51
C GLU A 30 -7.98 -17.26 11.62
N SER A 31 -7.35 -17.92 10.65
CA SER A 31 -7.16 -19.38 10.65
C SER A 31 -6.31 -19.86 11.83
N MET A 32 -5.24 -19.13 12.15
CA MET A 32 -4.42 -19.40 13.33
C MET A 32 -5.20 -19.22 14.64
N THR A 33 -5.95 -18.12 14.78
CA THR A 33 -6.74 -17.85 15.98
C THR A 33 -7.84 -18.89 16.16
N LYS A 34 -8.50 -19.27 15.06
CA LYS A 34 -9.49 -20.34 15.03
C LYS A 34 -8.87 -21.62 15.59
N THR A 35 -7.74 -22.08 15.04
CA THR A 35 -7.06 -23.30 15.49
C THR A 35 -6.62 -23.25 16.96
N LYS A 36 -6.03 -22.14 17.41
CA LYS A 36 -5.55 -21.96 18.80
C LYS A 36 -6.67 -21.87 19.83
N GLN A 37 -7.82 -21.29 19.46
CA GLN A 37 -8.97 -21.08 20.34
C GLN A 37 -10.08 -22.12 20.14
N LYS A 38 -9.76 -23.27 19.54
CA LYS A 38 -10.70 -24.37 19.35
C LYS A 38 -11.19 -24.87 20.70
N GLY A 39 -12.50 -24.78 20.93
CA GLY A 39 -13.14 -25.16 22.21
C GLY A 39 -13.38 -24.01 23.18
N ASN A 40 -12.97 -22.77 22.87
CA ASN A 40 -13.27 -21.61 23.69
C ASN A 40 -14.63 -20.99 23.29
N ALA A 41 -15.58 -20.95 24.22
CA ALA A 41 -16.92 -20.39 24.00
C ALA A 41 -16.89 -18.91 23.55
N LYS A 42 -15.89 -18.14 23.99
CA LYS A 42 -15.72 -16.73 23.61
C LYS A 42 -15.32 -16.54 22.14
N PHE A 43 -14.76 -17.57 21.50
CA PHE A 43 -14.38 -17.57 20.08
C PHE A 43 -15.25 -18.49 19.23
N ALA A 44 -16.35 -19.01 19.79
CA ALA A 44 -17.26 -19.91 19.09
C ALA A 44 -17.82 -19.27 17.81
N PHE A 45 -17.98 -17.95 17.78
CA PHE A 45 -18.44 -17.19 16.60
C PHE A 45 -17.54 -17.38 15.36
N LEU A 46 -16.26 -17.73 15.51
CA LEU A 46 -15.35 -18.02 14.37
C LEU A 46 -15.66 -19.34 13.66
N TYR A 47 -16.44 -20.21 14.30
CA TYR A 47 -16.84 -21.51 13.79
C TYR A 47 -18.26 -21.47 13.19
N GLY A 48 -18.87 -20.30 13.11
CA GLY A 48 -20.25 -20.08 12.68
C GLY A 48 -21.12 -19.53 13.80
N GLY A 49 -22.42 -19.37 13.52
CA GLY A 49 -23.40 -18.86 14.47
C GLY A 49 -23.81 -17.40 14.23
N GLU A 50 -24.65 -16.89 15.12
CA GLU A 50 -25.37 -15.62 14.98
C GLU A 50 -24.43 -14.40 14.83
N TYR A 51 -23.26 -14.43 15.48
CA TYR A 51 -22.32 -13.31 15.50
C TYR A 51 -21.21 -13.38 14.44
N TYR A 52 -21.15 -14.46 13.64
CA TYR A 52 -20.16 -14.58 12.57
C TYR A 52 -20.35 -13.49 11.50
N ASN A 53 -21.61 -13.16 11.17
CA ASN A 53 -21.94 -12.09 10.22
C ASN A 53 -21.51 -10.71 10.73
N TYR A 54 -21.66 -10.45 12.03
CA TYR A 54 -21.20 -9.21 12.67
C TYR A 54 -19.66 -9.11 12.62
N TYR A 55 -18.95 -10.21 12.92
CA TYR A 55 -17.50 -10.28 12.80
C TYR A 55 -17.01 -10.03 11.35
N GLN A 56 -17.59 -10.71 10.35
CA GLN A 56 -17.24 -10.52 8.94
C GLN A 56 -17.45 -9.08 8.47
N TYR A 57 -18.58 -8.46 8.84
CA TYR A 57 -18.85 -7.06 8.54
C TYR A 57 -17.80 -6.13 9.16
N LYS A 58 -17.38 -6.39 10.41
CA LYS A 58 -16.36 -5.61 11.10
C LYS A 58 -14.98 -5.74 10.44
N VAL A 59 -14.56 -6.96 10.08
CA VAL A 59 -13.31 -7.21 9.34
C VAL A 59 -13.31 -6.43 8.03
N ALA A 60 -14.35 -6.58 7.22
CA ALA A 60 -14.46 -5.89 5.93
C ALA A 60 -14.45 -4.36 6.08
N THR A 61 -15.18 -3.82 7.06
CA THR A 61 -15.20 -2.38 7.34
C THR A 61 -13.83 -1.85 7.76
N LYS A 62 -13.13 -2.58 8.65
CA LYS A 62 -11.80 -2.19 9.13
C LYS A 62 -10.74 -2.31 8.03
N GLN A 63 -10.81 -3.36 7.23
CA GLN A 63 -9.90 -3.57 6.10
C GLN A 63 -10.11 -2.50 5.02
N GLN A 64 -11.37 -2.15 4.72
CA GLN A 64 -11.69 -1.07 3.80
C GLN A 64 -11.27 0.30 4.34
N ALA A 65 -11.40 0.56 5.65
CA ALA A 65 -10.91 1.78 6.28
C ALA A 65 -9.37 1.88 6.22
N LEU A 66 -8.65 0.77 6.44
CA LEU A 66 -7.20 0.71 6.28
C LEU A 66 -6.77 0.97 4.82
N MET A 67 -7.46 0.38 3.85
CA MET A 67 -7.22 0.63 2.43
C MET A 67 -7.50 2.10 2.04
N LYS A 68 -8.52 2.74 2.63
CA LYS A 68 -8.80 4.17 2.39
C LYS A 68 -7.80 5.10 3.06
N GLN A 69 -7.23 4.70 4.19
CA GLN A 69 -6.22 5.48 4.93
C GLN A 69 -4.81 5.32 4.33
N GLN A 70 -4.55 4.20 3.64
CA GLN A 70 -3.25 3.90 3.02
C GLN A 70 -3.27 3.95 1.47
N GLY A 71 -4.42 4.20 0.85
CA GLY A 71 -4.63 4.10 -0.60
C GLY A 71 -5.67 5.07 -1.13
N GLY A 72 -5.25 6.31 -1.38
CA GLY A 72 -5.87 7.14 -2.39
C GLY A 72 -5.58 6.54 -3.77
N GLY A 73 -6.45 5.62 -4.22
CA GLY A 73 -6.58 5.19 -5.60
C GLY A 73 -5.68 4.02 -6.02
N MET A 74 -6.25 2.80 -6.05
CA MET A 74 -5.82 1.81 -7.03
C MET A 74 -7.03 0.98 -7.48
N ASN A 75 -7.49 1.25 -8.70
CA ASN A 75 -8.35 0.34 -9.44
C ASN A 75 -7.55 -0.93 -9.79
N PRO A 76 -8.12 -2.13 -9.68
CA PRO A 76 -7.49 -3.35 -10.14
C PRO A 76 -7.78 -3.54 -11.63
N PHE A 77 -6.87 -3.13 -12.52
CA PHE A 77 -6.94 -3.57 -13.92
C PHE A 77 -5.60 -3.49 -14.66
N ASN A 78 -5.24 -4.63 -15.27
CA ASN A 78 -4.17 -4.88 -16.24
C ASN A 78 -2.70 -4.85 -15.79
N GLN A 79 -2.31 -5.94 -15.13
CA GLN A 79 -0.96 -6.50 -15.25
C GLN A 79 -0.95 -7.59 -16.33
N GLN A 80 -1.16 -7.23 -17.60
CA GLN A 80 -0.72 -8.05 -18.74
C GLN A 80 -0.73 -7.27 -20.06
N GLN A 81 0.26 -6.41 -20.30
CA GLN A 81 0.80 -6.11 -21.64
C GLN A 81 1.99 -5.16 -21.51
N GLN A 82 3.16 -5.71 -21.21
CA GLN A 82 4.42 -5.00 -21.36
C GLN A 82 5.39 -5.86 -22.17
N GLN A 83 4.96 -6.30 -23.36
CA GLN A 83 5.88 -6.75 -24.41
C GLN A 83 5.20 -6.86 -25.78
N ASN A 84 4.64 -5.76 -26.30
CA ASN A 84 4.59 -5.50 -27.75
C ASN A 84 3.87 -4.19 -28.03
N GLN A 85 4.62 -3.10 -28.17
CA GLN A 85 4.34 -2.08 -29.19
C GLN A 85 5.54 -1.15 -29.33
N GLN A 86 6.63 -1.73 -29.82
CA GLN A 86 7.66 -1.00 -30.52
C GLN A 86 7.49 -1.31 -32.00
N SER A 87 6.41 -0.81 -32.62
CA SER A 87 6.22 -0.73 -34.08
C SER A 87 4.87 -0.13 -34.43
N GLN A 88 4.89 1.17 -34.75
CA GLN A 88 4.03 1.91 -35.70
C GLN A 88 3.78 3.32 -35.18
N ASN A 89 4.86 4.09 -35.01
CA ASN A 89 4.76 5.54 -35.12
C ASN A 89 4.95 5.91 -36.59
N SER A 90 3.94 5.63 -37.42
CA SER A 90 3.81 6.30 -38.71
C SER A 90 3.08 7.61 -38.47
N ASN A 91 3.85 8.64 -38.11
CA ASN A 91 3.45 10.03 -38.23
C ASN A 91 3.05 10.30 -39.70
N GLN A 92 1.77 10.14 -40.03
CA GLN A 92 1.19 10.72 -41.23
C GLN A 92 0.36 11.93 -40.79
N MET A 93 1.00 13.09 -40.87
CA MET A 93 0.34 14.39 -40.91
C MET A 93 -0.47 14.45 -42.23
N PRO A 94 -1.80 14.66 -42.22
CA PRO A 94 -2.49 14.94 -43.46
C PRO A 94 -2.16 16.37 -43.88
N GLN A 95 -1.35 16.52 -44.93
CA GLN A 95 -1.09 17.78 -45.62
C GLN A 95 -2.34 18.15 -46.44
N ILE A 96 -3.27 18.92 -45.84
CA ILE A 96 -4.54 19.31 -46.50
C ILE A 96 -4.40 20.65 -47.25
N TRP A 97 -3.25 21.31 -47.18
CA TRP A 97 -3.06 22.66 -47.74
C TRP A 97 -2.05 22.67 -48.87
N SER A 98 -2.39 22.09 -50.03
CA SER A 98 -1.67 22.32 -51.29
C SER A 98 -2.48 21.79 -52.48
N ASN A 99 -3.40 22.60 -53.03
CA ASN A 99 -3.58 22.66 -54.49
C ASN A 99 -4.45 23.87 -54.91
N PRO A 100 -4.03 24.67 -55.91
CA PRO A 100 -4.86 25.72 -56.51
C PRO A 100 -5.85 25.11 -57.53
N PRO A 101 -6.99 25.76 -57.83
CA PRO A 101 -8.03 25.18 -58.68
C PRO A 101 -7.67 25.27 -60.18
N PRO A 102 -8.10 24.31 -61.04
CA PRO A 102 -8.01 24.45 -62.49
C PRO A 102 -9.04 25.45 -63.01
N GLY A 103 -8.72 26.13 -64.12
CA GLY A 103 -9.48 27.25 -64.69
C GLY A 103 -10.91 26.92 -65.17
N PRO A 104 -11.69 27.95 -65.57
CA PRO A 104 -13.14 27.87 -65.66
C PRO A 104 -13.60 27.21 -66.97
N GLN A 105 -14.36 26.11 -66.86
CA GLN A 105 -15.25 25.63 -67.92
C GLN A 105 -16.70 25.90 -67.48
N VAL A 106 -17.39 26.72 -68.26
CA VAL A 106 -18.78 27.13 -68.05
C VAL A 106 -19.74 26.07 -68.61
N ALA A 107 -20.51 25.44 -67.73
CA ALA A 107 -21.67 24.61 -68.04
C ALA A 107 -22.87 25.03 -67.15
N PRO A 108 -24.13 24.76 -67.53
CA PRO A 108 -25.31 25.40 -66.94
C PRO A 108 -25.48 25.03 -65.46
N GLN A 109 -25.68 26.06 -64.63
CA GLN A 109 -25.70 25.99 -63.17
C GLN A 109 -26.88 25.16 -62.64
N GLN A 110 -26.59 24.01 -62.06
CA GLN A 110 -27.38 23.47 -60.94
C GLN A 110 -26.81 24.07 -59.64
N PRO A 111 -27.65 24.41 -58.64
CA PRO A 111 -27.14 24.88 -57.36
C PRO A 111 -26.26 23.78 -56.74
N PRO A 112 -25.06 24.11 -56.23
CA PRO A 112 -24.15 23.10 -55.70
C PRO A 112 -24.82 22.35 -54.55
N PRO A 113 -24.69 21.02 -54.46
CA PRO A 113 -25.27 20.26 -53.37
C PRO A 113 -24.54 20.63 -52.07
N GLN A 114 -25.18 21.51 -51.28
CA GLN A 114 -24.83 21.86 -49.90
C GLN A 114 -24.49 20.66 -48.97
N PRO A 115 -25.00 19.42 -49.16
CA PRO A 115 -24.65 18.30 -48.30
C PRO A 115 -23.17 17.89 -48.29
N ALA A 116 -22.42 18.08 -49.39
CA ALA A 116 -21.06 17.55 -49.51
C ALA A 116 -20.02 18.33 -48.69
N ILE A 117 -20.13 19.67 -48.68
CA ILE A 117 -19.24 20.55 -47.90
C ILE A 117 -19.49 20.37 -46.40
N ASN A 118 -20.76 20.24 -46.00
CA ASN A 118 -21.13 19.98 -44.60
C ASN A 118 -20.60 18.62 -44.10
N ALA A 119 -20.60 17.59 -44.96
CA ALA A 119 -20.05 16.27 -44.62
C ALA A 119 -18.52 16.29 -44.43
N GLN A 120 -17.79 17.04 -45.27
CA GLN A 120 -16.34 17.18 -45.13
C GLN A 120 -15.95 17.94 -43.84
N ILE A 121 -16.67 19.02 -43.51
CA ILE A 121 -16.47 19.76 -42.26
C ILE A 121 -16.77 18.86 -41.05
N ALA A 122 -17.86 18.07 -41.10
CA ALA A 122 -18.20 17.13 -40.04
C ALA A 122 -17.11 16.07 -39.81
N ALA A 123 -16.60 15.46 -40.89
CA ALA A 123 -15.51 14.48 -40.80
C ALA A 123 -14.22 15.11 -40.22
N GLN A 124 -13.95 16.37 -40.54
CA GLN A 124 -12.77 17.07 -40.04
C GLN A 124 -12.91 17.44 -38.55
N ILE A 125 -14.12 17.82 -38.10
CA ILE A 125 -14.43 18.02 -36.68
C ILE A 125 -14.25 16.71 -35.91
N GLU A 126 -14.71 15.58 -36.45
CA GLU A 126 -14.55 14.27 -35.83
C GLU A 126 -13.07 13.86 -35.70
N ALA A 127 -12.27 14.11 -36.75
CA ALA A 127 -10.83 13.86 -36.71
C ALA A 127 -10.13 14.73 -35.64
N ILE A 128 -10.44 16.03 -35.57
CA ILE A 128 -9.88 16.93 -34.56
C ILE A 128 -10.33 16.52 -33.15
N THR A 129 -11.59 16.12 -32.98
CA THR A 129 -12.13 15.66 -31.70
C THR A 129 -11.42 14.39 -31.23
N THR A 130 -11.20 13.45 -32.16
CA THR A 130 -10.45 12.21 -31.87
C THR A 130 -9.01 12.51 -31.47
N GLN A 131 -8.34 13.43 -32.17
CA GLN A 131 -7.00 13.88 -31.81
C GLN A 131 -6.98 14.55 -30.44
N GLN A 132 -7.96 15.41 -30.13
CA GLN A 132 -8.07 16.08 -28.85
C GLN A 132 -8.27 15.07 -27.70
N ASN A 133 -9.07 14.03 -27.92
CA ASN A 133 -9.25 12.95 -26.95
C ASN A 133 -7.97 12.13 -26.73
N ALA A 134 -7.24 11.83 -27.80
CA ALA A 134 -5.96 11.12 -27.72
C ALA A 134 -4.93 11.90 -26.91
N LEU A 135 -4.79 13.20 -27.16
CA LEU A 135 -3.87 14.06 -26.41
C LEU A 135 -4.29 14.19 -24.94
N ARG A 136 -5.59 14.29 -24.65
CA ARG A 136 -6.10 14.33 -23.27
C ARG A 136 -5.77 13.05 -22.50
N GLU A 137 -5.93 11.88 -23.13
CA GLU A 137 -5.57 10.62 -22.49
C GLU A 137 -4.05 10.53 -22.28
N GLN A 138 -3.25 11.01 -23.22
CA GLN A 138 -1.80 11.05 -23.07
C GLN A 138 -1.37 11.94 -21.89
N ILE A 139 -1.98 13.11 -21.73
CA ILE A 139 -1.75 13.99 -20.57
C ILE A 139 -2.14 13.27 -19.28
N ARG A 140 -3.32 12.63 -19.27
CA ARG A 140 -3.80 11.88 -18.10
C ARG A 140 -2.81 10.77 -17.70
N GLN A 141 -2.28 10.04 -18.67
CA GLN A 141 -1.30 8.99 -18.42
C GLN A 141 0.05 9.55 -17.95
N SER A 142 0.50 10.67 -18.52
CA SER A 142 1.74 11.31 -18.06
C SER A 142 1.63 11.82 -16.62
N ASP A 143 0.47 12.36 -16.24
CA ASP A 143 0.23 12.84 -14.87
C ASP A 143 0.24 11.69 -13.86
N ILE A 144 -0.39 10.55 -14.21
CA ILE A 144 -0.36 9.34 -13.38
C ILE A 144 1.08 8.84 -13.21
N ASN A 145 1.86 8.81 -14.30
CA ASN A 145 3.25 8.36 -14.25
C ASN A 145 4.12 9.30 -13.40
N LEU A 146 3.94 10.62 -13.56
CA LEU A 146 4.66 11.62 -12.77
C LEU A 146 4.30 11.52 -11.28
N GLN A 147 3.01 11.34 -10.97
CA GLN A 147 2.55 11.17 -9.60
C GLN A 147 3.11 9.88 -8.97
N ALA A 148 3.15 8.79 -9.72
CA ALA A 148 3.76 7.53 -9.27
C ALA A 148 5.26 7.71 -8.99
N GLN A 149 6.00 8.37 -9.89
CA GLN A 149 7.43 8.64 -9.68
C GLN A 149 7.67 9.50 -8.44
N HIS A 150 6.88 10.56 -8.25
CA HIS A 150 6.95 11.42 -7.07
C HIS A 150 6.64 10.63 -5.78
N GLY A 151 5.64 9.74 -5.83
CA GLY A 151 5.31 8.85 -4.71
C GLY A 151 6.46 7.94 -4.31
N VAL A 152 7.11 7.29 -5.29
CA VAL A 152 8.28 6.43 -5.05
C VAL A 152 9.44 7.24 -4.47
N LEU A 153 9.71 8.44 -5.00
CA LEU A 153 10.79 9.31 -4.52
C LEU A 153 10.59 9.71 -3.06
N LEU A 154 9.38 10.15 -2.70
CA LEU A 154 9.05 10.51 -1.32
C LEU A 154 9.16 9.31 -0.37
N GLN A 155 8.68 8.14 -0.81
CA GLN A 155 8.80 6.92 -0.02
C GLN A 155 10.27 6.53 0.19
N GLN A 156 11.09 6.62 -0.85
CA GLN A 156 12.52 6.34 -0.75
C GLN A 156 13.23 7.33 0.16
N GLN A 157 12.88 8.63 0.09
CA GLN A 157 13.41 9.64 1.00
C GLN A 157 13.06 9.32 2.46
N GLN A 158 11.82 8.94 2.74
CA GLN A 158 11.39 8.57 4.09
C GLN A 158 12.20 7.39 4.63
N VAL A 159 12.36 6.34 3.83
CA VAL A 159 13.18 5.17 4.20
C VAL A 159 14.62 5.57 4.49
N GLN A 160 15.24 6.41 3.66
CA GLN A 160 16.61 6.87 3.89
C GLN A 160 16.75 7.67 5.19
N ILE A 161 15.76 8.52 5.52
CA ILE A 161 15.74 9.26 6.78
C ILE A 161 15.65 8.29 7.96
N ASP A 162 14.71 7.34 7.92
CA ASP A 162 14.49 6.40 9.01
C ASP A 162 15.69 5.48 9.23
N GLU A 163 16.33 5.01 8.15
CA GLU A 163 17.57 4.24 8.19
C GLU A 163 18.74 5.06 8.76
N ALA A 164 18.89 6.32 8.34
CA ALA A 164 19.96 7.19 8.83
C ALA A 164 19.80 7.50 10.31
N VAL A 165 18.57 7.79 10.76
CA VAL A 165 18.26 8.02 12.19
C VAL A 165 18.53 6.75 13.00
N THR A 166 18.04 5.60 12.53
CA THR A 166 18.24 4.31 13.22
C THR A 166 19.72 3.98 13.32
N ARG A 167 20.49 4.17 12.25
CA ARG A 167 21.94 3.95 12.23
C ARG A 167 22.65 4.88 13.23
N ALA A 168 22.39 6.19 13.17
CA ALA A 168 23.03 7.15 14.06
C ALA A 168 22.73 6.86 15.54
N GLN A 169 21.50 6.45 15.86
CA GLN A 169 21.13 6.03 17.21
C GLN A 169 21.84 4.74 17.65
N ASN A 170 21.93 3.74 16.77
CA ASN A 170 22.65 2.51 17.06
C ASN A 170 24.15 2.76 17.27
N ASP A 171 24.77 3.58 16.43
CA ASP A 171 26.18 3.96 16.56
C ASP A 171 26.44 4.69 17.88
N ALA A 172 25.53 5.60 18.27
CA ALA A 172 25.59 6.27 19.57
C ALA A 172 25.45 5.29 20.73
N LEU A 173 24.53 4.32 20.63
CA LEU A 173 24.31 3.31 21.66
C LEU A 173 25.52 2.38 21.81
N VAL A 174 26.11 1.92 20.71
CA VAL A 174 27.34 1.10 20.71
C VAL A 174 28.48 1.87 21.35
N LYS A 175 28.67 3.15 20.99
CA LYS A 175 29.70 3.99 21.61
C LYS A 175 29.51 4.13 23.12
N GLN A 176 28.29 4.39 23.58
CA GLN A 176 27.98 4.44 25.01
C GLN A 176 28.23 3.08 25.69
N SER A 177 27.91 1.99 25.00
CA SER A 177 28.16 0.63 25.47
C SER A 177 29.65 0.37 25.72
N ASP A 178 30.51 0.79 24.79
CA ASP A 178 31.97 0.64 24.86
C ASP A 178 32.60 1.49 25.96
N GLU A 179 32.05 2.69 26.19
CA GLU A 179 32.43 3.59 27.28
C GLU A 179 32.08 2.97 28.65
N HIS A 180 30.89 2.39 28.79
CA HIS A 180 30.42 1.76 30.02
C HIS A 180 30.83 0.29 30.19
N LYS A 181 31.61 -0.27 29.24
CA LYS A 181 32.10 -1.66 29.26
C LYS A 181 30.99 -2.70 29.37
N ILE A 182 29.89 -2.49 28.65
CA ILE A 182 28.81 -3.46 28.51
C ILE A 182 28.81 -3.99 27.08
N SER A 183 28.73 -5.31 26.90
CA SER A 183 28.69 -5.93 25.57
C SER A 183 27.24 -6.14 25.16
N LEU A 184 26.79 -5.41 24.11
CA LEU A 184 25.45 -5.61 23.55
C LEU A 184 25.30 -6.98 22.88
N SER A 185 26.39 -7.52 22.32
CA SER A 185 26.40 -8.85 21.71
C SER A 185 26.18 -9.96 22.73
N ASP A 186 26.80 -9.84 23.91
CA ASP A 186 26.61 -10.80 25.00
C ASP A 186 25.18 -10.74 25.52
N PHE A 187 24.63 -9.54 25.63
CA PHE A 187 23.23 -9.36 26.00
C PHE A 187 22.29 -9.95 24.94
N ASP A 188 22.56 -9.75 23.65
CA ASP A 188 21.74 -10.30 22.57
C ASP A 188 21.73 -11.83 22.60
N ALA A 189 22.87 -12.47 22.89
CA ALA A 189 22.95 -13.94 23.04
C ALA A 189 22.05 -14.48 24.17
N ILE A 190 21.79 -13.67 25.21
CA ILE A 190 20.85 -14.01 26.28
C ILE A 190 19.41 -13.64 25.90
N LEU A 191 19.23 -12.59 25.10
CA LEU A 191 17.94 -12.06 24.70
C LEU A 191 17.27 -12.91 23.60
N GLN A 192 18.00 -13.37 22.59
CA GLN A 192 17.45 -14.14 21.45
C GLN A 192 16.65 -15.37 21.90
N PRO A 193 17.13 -16.22 22.84
CA PRO A 193 16.34 -17.35 23.33
C PRO A 193 15.01 -16.94 24.00
N ILE A 194 14.95 -15.75 24.62
CA ILE A 194 13.72 -15.21 25.22
C ILE A 194 12.75 -14.79 24.11
N ILE A 195 13.24 -14.13 23.06
CA ILE A 195 12.45 -13.71 21.90
C ILE A 195 11.89 -14.93 21.16
N ASP A 196 12.73 -15.94 20.91
CA ASP A 196 12.38 -17.10 20.08
C ASP A 196 11.45 -18.08 20.82
N SER A 197 11.71 -18.35 22.10
CA SER A 197 11.11 -19.49 22.81
C SER A 197 10.40 -19.13 24.11
N CYS A 198 10.69 -17.96 24.69
CA CYS A 198 10.08 -17.45 25.93
C CYS A 198 10.02 -18.50 27.06
N THR A 199 11.05 -19.34 27.18
CA THR A 199 11.07 -20.38 28.21
C THR A 199 11.41 -19.81 29.59
N LYS A 200 11.00 -20.54 30.65
CA LYS A 200 11.31 -20.17 32.03
C LYS A 200 12.81 -20.00 32.25
N ASP A 201 13.63 -20.89 31.68
CA ASP A 201 15.08 -20.86 31.82
C ASP A 201 15.69 -19.67 31.07
N SER A 202 15.25 -19.39 29.83
CA SER A 202 15.70 -18.20 29.08
C SER A 202 15.38 -16.91 29.84
N ILE A 203 14.16 -16.79 30.38
CA ILE A 203 13.76 -15.60 31.16
C ILE A 203 14.56 -15.50 32.46
N SER A 204 14.80 -16.61 33.15
CA SER A 204 15.61 -16.63 34.37
C SER A 204 17.05 -16.20 34.11
N ASN A 205 17.65 -16.70 33.02
CA ASN A 205 18.99 -16.33 32.58
C ASN A 205 19.08 -14.84 32.21
N GLY A 206 18.10 -14.32 31.48
CA GLY A 206 18.01 -12.89 31.15
C GLY A 206 17.95 -12.00 32.40
N LYS A 207 17.09 -12.35 33.35
CA LYS A 207 17.00 -11.63 34.64
C LYS A 207 18.34 -11.66 35.40
N GLY A 208 18.96 -12.83 35.48
CA GLY A 208 20.26 -12.99 36.13
C GLY A 208 21.33 -12.11 35.50
N TRP A 209 21.41 -12.10 34.16
CA TRP A 209 22.36 -11.28 33.42
C TRP A 209 22.14 -9.78 33.69
N ILE A 210 20.89 -9.30 33.58
CA ILE A 210 20.54 -7.88 33.81
C ILE A 210 20.94 -7.46 35.22
N LEU A 211 20.60 -8.24 36.24
CA LEU A 211 20.93 -7.91 37.63
C LEU A 211 22.43 -7.90 37.92
N GLN A 212 23.22 -8.69 37.18
CA GLN A 212 24.67 -8.74 37.33
C GLN A 212 25.40 -7.60 36.61
N HIS A 213 24.90 -7.17 35.45
CA HIS A 213 25.61 -6.24 34.56
C HIS A 213 25.07 -4.80 34.65
N CYS A 214 23.81 -4.60 35.00
CA CYS A 214 23.19 -3.28 35.16
C CYS A 214 23.40 -2.72 36.58
N THR A 215 24.66 -2.51 36.96
CA THR A 215 25.05 -2.09 38.32
C THR A 215 25.00 -0.57 38.54
N ASP A 216 24.89 0.21 37.47
CA ASP A 216 24.86 1.67 37.50
C ASP A 216 23.81 2.23 36.53
N SER A 217 23.42 3.48 36.76
CA SER A 217 22.37 4.14 35.98
C SER A 217 22.71 4.24 34.48
N GLY A 218 23.98 4.36 34.11
CA GLY A 218 24.40 4.44 32.72
C GLY A 218 24.20 3.12 31.99
N LYS A 219 24.65 2.02 32.59
CA LYS A 219 24.42 0.67 32.06
C LYS A 219 22.94 0.32 31.97
N CYS A 220 22.15 0.65 33.00
CA CYS A 220 20.70 0.48 32.97
C CYS A 220 20.06 1.22 31.80
N GLN A 221 20.49 2.47 31.55
CA GLN A 221 19.97 3.29 30.47
C GLN A 221 20.33 2.71 29.09
N ILE A 222 21.56 2.23 28.91
CA ILE A 222 22.01 1.59 27.66
C ILE A 222 21.18 0.33 27.37
N ILE A 223 21.01 -0.56 28.36
CA ILE A 223 20.21 -1.79 28.17
C ILE A 223 18.74 -1.46 27.92
N SER A 224 18.17 -0.47 28.62
CA SER A 224 16.79 -0.03 28.37
C SER A 224 16.62 0.52 26.96
N GLN A 225 17.56 1.35 26.51
CA GLN A 225 17.61 1.88 25.15
C GLN A 225 17.77 0.77 24.10
N TYR A 226 18.55 -0.27 24.40
CA TYR A 226 18.71 -1.42 23.52
C TYR A 226 17.41 -2.23 23.40
N LEU A 227 16.73 -2.49 24.52
CA LEU A 227 15.47 -3.23 24.56
C LEU A 227 14.33 -2.50 23.84
N LEU A 228 14.29 -1.17 23.87
CA LEU A 228 13.29 -0.37 23.13
C LEU A 228 13.42 -0.50 21.61
N ARG A 229 14.54 -1.03 21.10
CA ARG A 229 14.84 -1.16 19.68
C ARG A 229 14.75 -2.60 19.15
N LYS A 230 14.50 -3.58 20.02
CA LYS A 230 14.33 -5.00 19.69
C LYS A 230 12.85 -5.36 19.60
#